data_AF-A0A5J5GMU6-F1
#
_entry.id   AF-A0A5J5GMU6-F1
#
_cell.length_a   1.000
_cell.length_b   1.000
_cell.length_c   1.000
_cell.angle_alpha   90.00
_cell.angle_beta   90.00
_cell.angle_gamma   90.00
#
_symmetry.space_group_name_H-M   'P 1'
#
loop_
_entity.id
_entity.type
_entity.pdbx_description
1 polymer ?
#
loop_
_entity_poly.entity_id
_entity_poly.type
_entity_poly.pdbx_seq_one_letter_code
_entity_poly.pdbx_strand_id
1 'polypeptide(L)'
;MTSRLTRRQALGTLGSTALTAVSGTAWAQDDAVQRLPRTALGDTLARLSGVNPLPQDMLRRLYDATGGDVLPADADEIGDGLEKRLLKALYSGVLAPAADEGGSGTRIGFSEALMWHAVEDYKNVISFCGGVPGFWASPPET
;
A
#
# COMPACT_ATOMS: atom_id res chain seq x y z
N MET A 1 4.37 -71.52 33.68
CA MET A 1 4.58 -70.63 32.52
C MET A 1 3.90 -69.30 32.81
N THR A 2 4.68 -68.25 33.02
CA THR A 2 4.27 -66.92 33.48
C THR A 2 3.79 -66.05 32.31
N SER A 3 2.49 -65.80 32.22
CA SER A 3 1.91 -64.79 31.32
C SER A 3 1.95 -63.42 32.02
N ARG A 4 2.86 -62.54 31.60
CA ARG A 4 2.86 -61.12 32.00
C ARG A 4 2.07 -60.33 30.96
N LEU A 5 0.78 -60.15 31.21
CA LEU A 5 -0.06 -59.18 30.52
C LEU A 5 0.41 -57.76 30.87
N THR A 6 0.91 -57.03 29.88
CA THR A 6 1.43 -55.67 30.01
C THR A 6 0.30 -54.65 30.18
N ARG A 7 0.35 -53.99 31.34
CA ARG A 7 -0.55 -52.96 31.88
C ARG A 7 -0.50 -51.60 31.14
N ARG A 8 -0.54 -51.59 29.80
CA ARG A 8 -0.58 -50.33 29.02
C ARG A 8 -1.70 -50.25 27.98
N GLN A 9 -2.62 -51.22 27.96
CA GLN A 9 -3.92 -51.10 27.26
C GLN A 9 -4.97 -50.30 28.07
N ALA A 10 -4.55 -49.28 28.82
CA ALA A 10 -5.44 -48.54 29.73
C ALA A 10 -5.27 -47.01 29.67
N LEU A 11 -5.05 -46.47 28.46
CA LEU A 11 -5.32 -45.07 28.10
C LEU A 11 -5.93 -45.15 26.69
N GLY A 12 -7.25 -45.25 26.54
CA GLY A 12 -8.16 -44.12 26.74
C GLY A 12 -8.13 -43.27 25.46
N THR A 13 -8.70 -43.71 24.33
CA THR A 13 -10.13 -43.54 23.96
C THR A 13 -10.75 -42.24 24.47
N LEU A 14 -10.16 -41.08 24.17
CA LEU A 14 -10.85 -39.79 24.15
C LEU A 14 -10.17 -38.90 23.11
N GLY A 15 -10.84 -38.63 21.99
CA GLY A 15 -10.33 -37.71 20.98
C GLY A 15 -10.91 -37.90 19.58
N SER A 16 -12.19 -38.26 19.47
CA SER A 16 -12.93 -38.09 18.22
C SER A 16 -13.52 -36.70 18.22
N THR A 17 -12.92 -35.73 17.51
CA THR A 17 -13.64 -34.59 16.93
C THR A 17 -12.76 -33.78 15.97
N ALA A 18 -13.27 -33.63 14.75
CA ALA A 18 -13.05 -32.50 13.82
C ALA A 18 -11.64 -32.25 13.25
N LEU A 19 -11.31 -32.95 12.16
CA LEU A 19 -10.34 -32.47 11.15
C LEU A 19 -11.03 -32.02 9.85
N THR A 20 -12.34 -31.77 9.89
CA THR A 20 -13.11 -31.18 8.77
C THR A 20 -13.48 -29.74 9.11
N ALA A 21 -12.53 -28.81 8.99
CA ALA A 21 -12.79 -27.37 8.73
C ALA A 21 -11.50 -26.54 8.85
N VAL A 22 -10.50 -26.77 7.98
CA VAL A 22 -9.57 -25.69 7.60
C VAL A 22 -9.38 -25.76 6.10
N SER A 23 -10.48 -25.53 5.38
CA SER A 23 -10.50 -25.30 3.94
C SER A 23 -11.55 -24.23 3.74
N GLY A 24 -11.16 -22.95 3.82
CA GLY A 24 -12.12 -21.88 3.56
C GLY A 24 -11.86 -20.50 4.16
N THR A 25 -10.72 -20.22 4.80
CA THR A 25 -10.41 -18.86 5.27
C THR A 25 -9.03 -18.39 4.84
N ALA A 26 -8.69 -18.67 3.59
CA ALA A 26 -7.77 -17.82 2.84
C ALA A 26 -8.65 -17.04 1.84
N TRP A 27 -8.27 -15.81 1.51
CA TRP A 27 -8.86 -15.01 0.41
C TRP A 27 -10.12 -14.19 0.71
N ALA A 28 -10.29 -13.66 1.92
CA ALA A 28 -11.18 -12.51 2.17
C ALA A 28 -10.42 -11.20 2.48
N GLN A 29 -9.08 -11.25 2.57
CA GLN A 29 -8.25 -10.05 2.77
C GLN A 29 -7.89 -9.32 1.46
N ASP A 30 -8.23 -9.87 0.30
CA ASP A 30 -7.91 -9.24 -0.99
C ASP A 30 -8.98 -8.20 -1.39
N ASP A 31 -10.23 -8.45 -1.02
CA ASP A 31 -11.37 -7.65 -1.49
C ASP A 31 -11.51 -6.30 -0.75
N ALA A 32 -11.04 -6.21 0.49
CA ALA A 32 -11.00 -4.93 1.24
C ALA A 32 -9.78 -4.07 0.87
N VAL A 33 -8.69 -4.69 0.40
CA VAL A 33 -7.48 -4.01 -0.07
C VAL A 33 -7.67 -3.50 -1.51
N GLN A 34 -8.44 -4.22 -2.33
CA GLN A 34 -8.78 -3.82 -3.70
C GLN A 34 -9.94 -2.80 -3.82
N ARG A 35 -10.64 -2.49 -2.72
CA ARG A 35 -11.74 -1.51 -2.69
C ARG A 35 -11.37 -0.14 -2.10
N LEU A 36 -10.09 0.14 -1.93
CA LEU A 36 -9.61 1.51 -1.76
C LEU A 36 -9.61 2.22 -3.11
N PRO A 37 -9.88 3.52 -3.13
CA PRO A 37 -10.94 3.99 -3.96
C PRO A 37 -10.47 4.17 -5.41
N ARG A 38 -11.02 3.36 -6.33
CA ARG A 38 -11.43 3.87 -7.64
C ARG A 38 -12.59 4.86 -7.45
N THR A 39 -12.38 5.91 -6.67
CA THR A 39 -13.26 7.07 -6.63
C THR A 39 -12.94 7.92 -7.85
N ALA A 40 -13.88 8.78 -8.24
CA ALA A 40 -13.66 9.81 -9.25
C ALA A 40 -12.39 10.63 -8.94
N LEU A 41 -12.05 10.81 -7.66
CA LEU A 41 -10.79 11.41 -7.21
C LEU A 41 -9.55 10.61 -7.65
N GLY A 42 -9.52 9.29 -7.45
CA GLY A 42 -8.40 8.44 -7.87
C GLY A 42 -8.15 8.50 -9.38
N ASP A 43 -9.23 8.43 -10.17
CA ASP A 43 -9.16 8.55 -11.63
C ASP A 43 -8.71 9.96 -12.06
N THR A 44 -9.16 11.00 -11.35
CA THR A 44 -8.75 12.38 -11.61
C THR A 44 -7.28 12.60 -11.30
N LEU A 45 -6.79 12.12 -10.15
CA LEU A 45 -5.37 12.20 -9.80
C LEU A 45 -4.51 11.39 -10.76
N ALA A 46 -4.98 10.23 -11.23
CA ALA A 46 -4.28 9.43 -12.25
C ALA A 46 -4.19 10.20 -13.58
N ARG A 47 -5.29 10.80 -14.03
CA ARG A 47 -5.34 11.63 -15.24
C ARG A 47 -4.41 12.84 -15.14
N LEU A 48 -4.40 13.53 -14.01
CA LEU A 48 -3.62 14.76 -13.81
C LEU A 48 -2.12 14.49 -13.61
N SER A 49 -1.77 13.40 -12.94
CA SER A 49 -0.37 12.99 -12.77
C SER A 49 0.20 12.31 -14.02
N GLY A 50 -0.65 11.82 -14.93
CA GLY A 50 -0.24 11.03 -16.09
C GLY A 50 0.21 9.60 -15.73
N VAL A 51 -0.05 9.15 -14.49
CA VAL A 51 0.34 7.82 -14.00
C VAL A 51 -0.90 6.98 -13.75
N ASN A 52 -1.03 5.85 -14.47
CA ASN A 52 -2.13 4.90 -14.31
C ASN A 52 -1.61 3.45 -14.49
N PRO A 53 -1.72 2.58 -13.48
CA PRO A 53 -2.35 2.79 -12.18
C PRO A 53 -1.48 3.59 -11.20
N LEU A 54 -2.14 4.36 -10.31
CA LEU A 54 -1.46 4.97 -9.18
C LEU A 54 -1.09 3.92 -8.11
N PRO A 55 0.00 4.12 -7.34
CA PRO A 55 0.38 3.24 -6.24
C PRO A 55 -0.73 3.17 -5.18
N GLN A 56 -1.39 2.01 -5.06
CA GLN A 56 -2.59 1.84 -4.24
C GLN A 56 -2.30 2.02 -2.74
N ASP A 57 -1.14 1.55 -2.28
CA ASP A 57 -0.72 1.73 -0.88
C ASP A 57 -0.53 3.20 -0.51
N MET A 58 0.00 3.99 -1.44
CA MET A 58 0.22 5.41 -1.24
C MET A 58 -1.10 6.20 -1.31
N LEU A 59 -2.01 5.82 -2.20
CA LEU A 59 -3.37 6.38 -2.25
C LEU A 59 -4.15 6.10 -0.96
N ARG A 60 -4.06 4.89 -0.40
CA ARG A 60 -4.65 4.56 0.90
C ARG A 60 -4.09 5.47 2.00
N ARG A 61 -2.76 5.60 2.09
CA ARG A 61 -2.12 6.44 3.12
C ARG A 61 -2.47 7.92 2.95
N LEU A 62 -2.65 8.38 1.71
CA LEU A 62 -3.14 9.72 1.42
C LEU A 62 -4.56 9.92 1.99
N TYR A 63 -5.46 8.98 1.71
CA TYR A 63 -6.83 9.00 2.22
C TYR A 63 -6.85 9.01 3.76
N ASP A 64 -6.11 8.12 4.40
CA ASP A 64 -5.97 8.04 5.85
C ASP A 64 -5.41 9.35 6.44
N ALA A 65 -4.39 9.93 5.80
CA ALA A 65 -3.76 11.17 6.25
C ALA A 65 -4.66 12.40 6.09
N THR A 66 -5.63 12.37 5.18
CA THR A 66 -6.66 13.41 5.03
C THR A 66 -7.86 13.21 5.94
N GLY A 67 -7.91 12.12 6.73
CA GLY A 67 -9.02 11.82 7.63
C GLY A 67 -10.21 11.13 6.94
N GLY A 68 -10.04 10.64 5.71
CA GLY A 68 -11.03 9.88 4.93
C GLY A 68 -12.29 10.62 4.50
N ASP A 69 -12.92 11.37 5.41
CA ASP A 69 -14.21 12.05 5.18
C ASP A 69 -14.06 13.43 4.53
N VAL A 70 -12.83 13.94 4.41
CA VAL A 70 -12.53 15.30 3.91
C VAL A 70 -12.32 15.34 2.40
N LEU A 71 -12.13 14.19 1.76
CA LEU A 71 -11.93 14.13 0.33
C LEU A 71 -13.28 14.12 -0.39
N PRO A 72 -13.52 15.04 -1.35
CA PRO A 72 -14.74 15.03 -2.12
C PRO A 72 -14.89 13.71 -2.88
N ALA A 73 -16.12 13.19 -2.91
CA ALA A 73 -16.43 11.99 -3.67
C ALA A 73 -16.42 12.26 -5.18
N ASP A 74 -16.74 13.50 -5.57
CA ASP A 74 -16.74 13.97 -6.95
C ASP A 74 -15.48 14.79 -7.27
N ALA A 75 -14.95 14.58 -8.47
CA ALA A 75 -13.78 15.29 -8.96
C ALA A 75 -14.04 16.79 -9.14
N ASP A 76 -15.27 17.15 -9.53
CA ASP A 76 -15.67 18.54 -9.79
C ASP A 76 -15.77 19.38 -8.50
N GLU A 77 -15.80 18.73 -7.33
CA GLU A 77 -15.81 19.37 -6.02
C GLU A 77 -14.40 19.66 -5.46
N ILE A 78 -13.36 19.14 -6.13
CA ILE A 78 -11.97 19.39 -5.75
C ILE A 78 -11.55 20.75 -6.31
N GLY A 79 -11.57 21.79 -5.46
CA GLY A 79 -11.01 23.07 -5.86
C GLY A 79 -9.51 22.99 -6.18
N ASP A 80 -9.02 23.82 -7.10
CA ASP A 80 -7.62 23.87 -7.58
C ASP A 80 -6.55 23.81 -6.47
N GLY A 81 -6.85 24.39 -5.30
CA GLY A 81 -5.96 24.39 -4.15
C GLY A 81 -5.78 22.99 -3.52
N LEU A 82 -6.87 22.25 -3.38
CA LEU A 82 -6.84 20.88 -2.85
C LEU A 82 -6.20 19.94 -3.88
N GLU A 83 -6.55 20.06 -5.16
CA GLU A 83 -5.96 19.26 -6.24
C GLU A 83 -4.43 19.36 -6.25
N LYS A 84 -3.89 20.59 -6.28
CA LYS A 84 -2.44 20.83 -6.25
C LYS A 84 -1.78 20.26 -5.00
N ARG A 85 -2.45 20.34 -3.85
CA ARG A 85 -1.96 19.77 -2.59
C ARG A 85 -1.86 18.24 -2.66
N LEU A 86 -2.88 17.57 -3.19
CA LEU A 86 -2.91 16.12 -3.34
C LEU A 86 -1.87 15.64 -4.36
N LEU A 87 -1.77 16.31 -5.52
CA LEU A 87 -0.72 16.01 -6.51
C LEU A 87 0.68 16.23 -5.93
N LYS A 88 0.91 17.33 -5.20
CA LYS A 88 2.20 17.56 -4.53
C LYS A 88 2.50 16.44 -3.54
N ALA A 89 1.50 15.97 -2.79
CA ALA A 89 1.67 14.84 -1.89
C ALA A 89 2.04 13.57 -2.66
N LEU A 90 1.39 13.29 -3.80
CA LEU A 90 1.70 12.14 -4.63
C LEU A 90 3.10 12.18 -5.25
N TYR A 91 3.56 13.34 -5.71
CA TYR A 91 4.91 13.47 -6.28
C TYR A 91 6.01 13.43 -5.23
N SER A 92 5.78 14.01 -4.05
CA SER A 92 6.81 14.10 -2.99
C SER A 92 6.79 12.96 -1.98
N GLY A 93 5.69 12.21 -1.91
CA GLY A 93 5.43 11.23 -0.84
C GLY A 93 5.11 11.89 0.51
N VAL A 94 4.87 13.20 0.56
CA VAL A 94 4.59 13.94 1.80
C VAL A 94 3.37 14.84 1.64
N LEU A 95 2.35 14.59 2.45
CA LEU A 95 1.21 15.50 2.59
C LEU A 95 1.61 16.67 3.49
N ALA A 96 1.74 17.85 2.90
CA ALA A 96 1.97 19.08 3.67
C ALA A 96 0.80 19.34 4.64
N PRO A 97 1.06 19.92 5.83
CA PRO A 97 -0.01 20.34 6.73
C PRO A 97 -0.90 21.38 6.06
N ALA A 98 -2.11 21.57 6.58
CA ALA A 98 -2.92 22.69 6.13
C ALA A 98 -2.19 24.01 6.48
N ALA A 99 -2.50 25.08 5.75
CA ALA A 99 -1.76 26.36 5.85
C ALA A 99 -1.78 26.95 7.28
N ASP A 100 -2.77 26.56 8.08
CA ASP A 100 -3.05 26.95 9.45
C ASP A 100 -2.50 25.98 10.51
N GLU A 101 -2.13 24.75 10.15
CA GLU A 101 -1.75 23.71 11.13
C GLU A 101 -0.29 23.80 11.60
N GLY A 102 0.61 24.37 10.79
CA GLY A 102 2.05 24.34 11.07
C GLY A 102 2.62 22.91 11.19
N GLY A 103 3.95 22.78 11.30
CA GLY A 103 4.60 21.48 11.54
C GLY A 103 5.13 20.75 10.30
N SER A 104 5.73 19.57 10.55
CA SER A 104 6.28 18.69 9.52
C SER A 104 5.17 17.86 8.90
N GLY A 105 5.00 17.92 7.57
CA GLY A 105 3.96 17.15 6.88
C GLY A 105 4.01 15.64 7.10
N THR A 106 2.90 14.97 6.80
CA THR A 106 2.74 13.53 6.98
C THR A 106 3.34 12.77 5.81
N ARG A 107 4.27 11.86 6.08
CA ARG A 107 4.83 10.98 5.05
C ARG A 107 3.80 9.91 4.66
N ILE A 108 3.40 9.93 3.39
CA ILE A 108 2.48 8.95 2.79
C ILE A 108 3.20 7.94 1.89
N GLY A 109 4.43 8.23 1.48
CA GLY A 109 5.26 7.33 0.68
C GLY A 109 6.71 7.83 0.63
N PHE A 110 7.62 6.98 0.14
CA PHE A 110 9.00 7.40 -0.13
C PHE A 110 9.45 6.89 -1.48
N SER A 111 9.66 5.58 -1.64
CA SER A 111 10.06 4.97 -2.91
C SER A 111 8.96 4.96 -3.96
N GLU A 112 7.69 5.02 -3.52
CA GLU A 112 6.50 5.04 -4.38
C GLU A 112 6.12 6.45 -4.85
N ALA A 113 6.85 7.48 -4.39
CA ALA A 113 6.56 8.85 -4.76
C ALA A 113 6.76 9.06 -6.27
N LEU A 114 5.80 9.70 -6.95
CA LEU A 114 5.78 9.77 -8.41
C LEU A 114 7.00 10.49 -9.00
N MET A 115 7.66 11.35 -8.24
CA MET A 115 8.92 11.97 -8.69
C MET A 115 10.02 10.94 -8.97
N TRP A 116 10.03 9.81 -8.27
CA TRP A 116 11.00 8.75 -8.51
C TRP A 116 10.69 7.96 -9.77
N HIS A 117 9.41 7.65 -10.00
CA HIS A 117 8.96 7.03 -11.25
C HIS A 117 9.29 7.88 -12.48
N ALA A 118 9.20 9.21 -12.37
CA ALA A 118 9.56 10.10 -13.47
C ALA A 118 11.06 10.09 -13.84
N VAL A 119 11.91 9.50 -13.00
CA VAL A 119 13.37 9.53 -13.17
C VAL A 119 14.01 8.14 -13.05
N GLU A 120 13.21 7.07 -13.00
CA GLU A 120 13.67 5.73 -12.64
C GLU A 120 14.66 5.13 -13.64
N ASP A 121 14.62 5.57 -14.91
CA ASP A 121 15.53 5.13 -15.96
C ASP A 121 16.98 5.56 -15.73
N TYR A 122 17.21 6.62 -14.94
CA TYR A 122 18.54 7.21 -14.77
C TYR A 122 18.88 7.60 -13.33
N LYS A 123 17.97 7.39 -12.37
CA LYS A 123 18.22 7.61 -10.95
C LYS A 123 17.54 6.55 -10.09
N ASN A 124 18.32 5.97 -9.19
CA ASN A 124 17.79 5.20 -8.08
C ASN A 124 17.16 6.11 -7.02
N VAL A 125 16.14 5.59 -6.36
CA VAL A 125 15.65 6.14 -5.09
C VAL A 125 16.79 6.15 -4.08
N ILE A 126 16.98 7.27 -3.38
CA ILE A 126 17.98 7.39 -2.32
C ILE A 126 17.74 6.31 -1.27
N SER A 127 18.79 5.65 -0.79
CA SER A 127 18.74 4.49 0.12
C SER A 127 18.22 3.19 -0.51
N PHE A 128 18.04 3.13 -1.83
CA PHE A 128 17.79 1.89 -2.57
C PHE A 128 18.97 1.57 -3.50
N CYS A 129 19.72 0.51 -3.19
CA CYS A 129 20.93 0.12 -3.94
C CYS A 129 20.65 -0.79 -5.15
N GLY A 130 19.46 -0.73 -5.74
CA GLY A 130 19.07 -1.53 -6.90
C GLY A 130 19.70 -1.08 -8.22
N GLY A 131 19.50 -1.84 -9.30
CA GLY A 131 19.94 -1.48 -10.65
C GLY A 131 21.32 -2.03 -11.05
N VAL A 132 21.74 -1.72 -12.28
CA VAL A 132 23.03 -2.15 -12.83
C VAL A 132 24.15 -1.31 -12.20
N PRO A 133 25.14 -1.91 -11.52
CA PRO A 133 26.26 -1.15 -10.97
C PRO A 133 26.96 -0.32 -12.05
N GLY A 134 27.21 0.95 -11.76
CA GLY A 134 27.85 1.85 -12.72
C GLY A 134 26.92 2.45 -13.77
N PHE A 135 25.58 2.32 -13.64
CA PHE A 135 24.63 2.99 -14.55
C PHE A 135 24.88 4.51 -14.64
N TRP A 136 25.36 5.13 -13.56
CA TRP A 136 25.72 6.54 -13.49
C TRP A 136 26.94 6.93 -14.34
N ALA A 137 27.70 5.97 -14.88
CA ALA A 137 28.83 6.23 -15.76
C ALA A 137 28.40 6.50 -17.21
N SER A 138 27.22 6.01 -17.60
CA SER A 138 26.64 6.29 -18.91
C SER A 138 25.73 7.52 -18.84
N PRO A 139 25.80 8.44 -19.81
CA PRO A 139 24.82 9.51 -19.90
C PRO A 139 23.41 8.92 -20.18
N PRO A 140 22.33 9.56 -19.71
CA PRO A 140 20.97 9.13 -20.04
C PRO A 140 20.71 9.24 -21.55
N GLU A 141 19.99 8.27 -22.09
CA GLU A 141 19.50 8.32 -23.47
C GLU A 141 18.35 9.35 -23.56
N THR A 142 18.35 10.17 -24.61
CA THR A 142 17.37 11.24 -24.85
C THR A 142 16.12 10.75 -25.57
#